data_AF-A0A225DPA8-F1
#
_entry.id   AF-A0A225DPA8-F1
#
_cell.length_a   1.000
_cell.length_b   1.000
_cell.length_c   1.000
_cell.angle_alpha   90.00
_cell.angle_beta   90.00
_cell.angle_gamma   90.00
#
_symmetry.space_group_name_H-M   'P 1'
#
loop_
_entity.id
_entity.type
_entity.pdbx_description
1 polymer ?
#
loop_
_entity_poly.entity_id
_entity_poly.type
_entity_poly.pdbx_seq_one_letter_code
_entity_poly.pdbx_strand_id
1 'polypeptide(L)'
;MNIPWWGYVLLAGLSWGTYVPIIFYGGSELGGKPNARLMAILCVGIAYFVLAVVFPLILFLTGQEEWPKLSTTGLTFACLAGVAGAVGAICVVFASKAAVDAAKAEGLNPATFRVYIAPLIFGLAPVINTLISTLWHPKSGEPFHFEFEMPGWKLLLGILLVGAGAFLVLFSKEEAEAGKGGPPKPAAPAVVTPAEPAPNT
;
A
#
# COMPACT_ATOMS: atom_id res chain seq x y z
N MET A 1 27.78 16.80 6.78
CA MET A 1 26.98 16.55 8.00
C MET A 1 26.45 15.13 7.91
N ASN A 2 26.75 14.26 8.87
CA ASN A 2 26.22 12.91 8.87
C ASN A 2 24.79 12.95 9.42
N ILE A 3 23.79 12.46 8.68
CA ILE A 3 22.42 12.40 9.17
C ILE A 3 22.36 11.28 10.22
N PRO A 4 21.86 11.53 11.44
CA PRO A 4 21.75 10.49 12.45
C PRO A 4 20.71 9.44 12.04
N TRP A 5 20.82 8.22 12.56
CA TRP A 5 19.94 7.10 12.21
C TRP A 5 18.44 7.44 12.37
N TRP A 6 18.08 8.20 13.42
CA TRP A 6 16.71 8.63 13.66
C TRP A 6 16.21 9.61 12.59
N GLY A 7 17.10 10.35 11.93
CA GLY A 7 16.76 11.22 10.80
C GLY A 7 16.24 10.41 9.60
N TYR A 8 16.89 9.29 9.29
CA TYR A 8 16.41 8.36 8.27
C TYR A 8 15.07 7.71 8.65
N VAL A 9 14.87 7.41 9.94
CA VAL A 9 13.58 6.88 10.44
C VAL A 9 12.46 7.89 10.23
N LEU A 10 12.68 9.17 10.55
CA LEU A 10 11.69 10.23 10.32
C LEU A 10 11.39 10.41 8.83
N LEU A 11 12.42 10.40 7.98
CA LEU A 11 12.24 10.51 6.53
C LEU A 11 11.48 9.30 5.94
N ALA A 12 11.79 8.09 6.42
CA ALA A 12 11.07 6.88 6.04
C ALA A 12 9.60 6.97 6.47
N GLY A 13 9.35 7.36 7.73
CA GLY A 13 7.99 7.57 8.25
C GLY A 13 7.21 8.61 7.44
N LEU A 14 7.84 9.74 7.10
CA LEU A 14 7.22 10.79 6.29
C LEU A 14 6.92 10.30 4.86
N SER A 15 7.84 9.57 4.24
CA SER A 15 7.69 9.06 2.87
C SER A 15 6.55 8.04 2.78
N TRP A 16 6.50 7.08 3.70
CA TRP A 16 5.41 6.09 3.75
C TRP A 16 4.08 6.70 4.20
N GLY A 17 4.10 7.64 5.15
CA GLY A 17 2.89 8.31 5.64
C GLY A 17 2.21 9.18 4.59
N THR A 18 2.99 9.84 3.73
CA THR A 18 2.46 10.71 2.66
C THR A 18 2.11 9.94 1.37
N TYR A 19 2.64 8.73 1.19
CA TYR A 19 2.42 7.91 0.00
C TYR A 19 0.93 7.69 -0.31
N VAL A 20 0.13 7.28 0.68
CA VAL A 20 -1.29 6.92 0.48
C VAL A 20 -2.13 8.14 0.02
N PRO A 21 -2.06 9.32 0.66
CA PRO A 21 -2.73 10.51 0.14
C PRO A 21 -2.29 10.91 -1.28
N ILE A 22 -0.99 10.86 -1.57
CA ILE A 22 -0.45 11.27 -2.87
C ILE A 22 -0.92 10.32 -3.98
N ILE A 23 -0.93 9.01 -3.75
CA ILE A 23 -1.38 8.05 -4.77
C ILE A 23 -2.89 8.14 -5.02
N PHE A 24 -3.70 8.43 -3.99
CA PHE A 24 -5.12 8.68 -4.17
C PHE A 24 -5.39 9.95 -4.98
N TYR A 25 -4.69 11.04 -4.65
CA TYR A 25 -4.79 12.29 -5.39
C TYR A 25 -4.33 12.13 -6.85
N GLY A 26 -3.19 11.48 -7.09
CA GLY A 26 -2.74 11.17 -8.45
C GLY A 26 -3.76 10.34 -9.22
N GLY A 27 -4.36 9.33 -8.58
CA GLY A 27 -5.42 8.53 -9.18
C GLY A 27 -6.71 9.31 -9.49
N SER A 28 -7.08 10.30 -8.68
CA SER A 28 -8.23 11.17 -8.96
C SER A 28 -7.94 12.12 -10.11
N GLU A 29 -6.76 12.73 -10.16
CA GLU A 29 -6.33 13.62 -11.25
C GLU A 29 -6.18 12.89 -12.58
N LEU A 30 -5.82 11.60 -12.54
CA LEU A 30 -5.81 10.71 -13.72
C LEU A 30 -7.22 10.28 -14.16
N GLY A 31 -8.29 10.86 -13.59
CA GLY A 31 -9.67 10.69 -14.01
C GLY A 31 -10.50 9.73 -13.14
N GLY A 32 -9.97 9.25 -12.01
CA GLY A 32 -10.72 8.51 -10.97
C GLY A 32 -11.30 7.13 -11.37
N LYS A 33 -11.12 6.74 -12.63
CA LYS A 33 -11.59 5.47 -13.21
C LYS A 33 -10.64 4.30 -12.86
N PRO A 34 -11.06 3.03 -13.01
CA PRO A 34 -10.21 1.88 -12.70
C PRO A 34 -8.87 1.87 -13.46
N ASN A 35 -8.84 2.31 -14.72
CA ASN A 35 -7.62 2.44 -15.53
C ASN A 35 -6.65 3.50 -14.99
N ALA A 36 -7.16 4.59 -14.39
CA ALA A 36 -6.34 5.62 -13.74
C ALA A 36 -5.51 5.05 -12.58
N ARG A 37 -6.07 4.07 -11.85
CA ARG A 37 -5.36 3.39 -10.75
C ARG A 37 -4.25 2.47 -11.26
N LEU A 38 -4.48 1.81 -12.39
CA LEU A 38 -3.46 1.00 -13.05
C LEU A 38 -2.32 1.89 -13.59
N MET A 39 -2.64 3.09 -14.07
CA MET A 39 -1.62 4.07 -14.45
C MET A 39 -0.84 4.56 -13.22
N ALA A 40 -1.52 4.87 -12.11
CA ALA A 40 -0.88 5.29 -10.87
C ALA A 40 0.09 4.22 -10.33
N ILE A 41 -0.30 2.94 -10.32
CA ILE A 41 0.61 1.86 -9.88
C ILE A 41 1.76 1.63 -10.86
N LEU A 42 1.56 1.86 -12.16
CA LEU A 42 2.64 1.83 -13.15
C LEU A 42 3.69 2.91 -12.86
N CYS A 43 3.25 4.14 -12.54
CA CYS A 43 4.15 5.22 -12.12
C CYS A 43 4.96 4.85 -10.87
N VAL A 44 4.32 4.18 -9.89
CA VAL A 44 5.03 3.65 -8.71
C VAL A 44 6.05 2.58 -9.11
N GLY A 45 5.69 1.67 -10.01
CA GLY A 45 6.59 0.63 -10.51
C GLY A 45 7.84 1.20 -11.19
N ILE A 46 7.68 2.26 -11.99
CA ILE A 46 8.81 2.96 -12.63
C ILE A 46 9.71 3.60 -11.56
N ALA A 47 9.13 4.28 -10.58
CA ALA A 47 9.90 4.88 -9.49
C ALA A 47 10.68 3.81 -8.69
N TYR A 48 10.07 2.65 -8.44
CA TYR A 48 10.73 1.53 -7.77
C TYR A 48 11.84 0.93 -8.62
N PHE A 49 11.68 0.83 -9.95
CA PHE A 49 12.77 0.40 -10.81
C PHE A 49 13.98 1.34 -10.70
N VAL A 50 13.74 2.66 -10.74
CA VAL A 50 14.82 3.65 -10.62
C VAL A 50 15.50 3.55 -9.25
N LEU A 51 14.74 3.52 -8.15
CA LEU A 51 15.32 3.53 -6.81
C LEU A 51 15.84 2.17 -6.32
N ALA A 52 15.24 1.06 -6.75
CA ALA A 52 15.62 -0.28 -6.29
C ALA A 52 16.59 -1.00 -7.24
N VAL A 53 16.73 -0.54 -8.49
CA VAL A 53 17.67 -1.12 -9.47
C VAL A 53 18.75 -0.12 -9.84
N VAL A 54 18.38 1.05 -10.37
CA VAL A 54 19.37 2.01 -10.90
C VAL A 54 20.22 2.60 -9.77
N PHE A 55 19.62 3.01 -8.66
CA PHE A 55 20.36 3.61 -7.55
C PHE A 55 21.42 2.67 -6.92
N PRO A 56 21.11 1.42 -6.51
CA PRO A 56 22.12 0.50 -6.01
C PRO A 56 23.21 0.18 -7.06
N LEU A 57 22.83 0.02 -8.33
CA LEU A 57 23.80 -0.21 -9.41
C LEU A 57 24.79 0.95 -9.54
N ILE A 58 24.35 2.21 -9.44
CA ILE A 58 25.25 3.36 -9.45
C ILE A 58 26.24 3.28 -8.27
N LEU A 59 25.77 2.96 -7.06
CA LEU A 59 26.65 2.86 -5.88
C LEU A 59 27.74 1.80 -6.08
N PHE A 60 27.38 0.62 -6.60
CA PHE A 60 28.34 -0.46 -6.86
C PHE A 60 29.28 -0.16 -8.03
N LEU A 61 28.78 0.44 -9.11
CA LEU A 61 29.58 0.73 -10.31
C LEU A 61 30.53 1.92 -10.11
N THR A 62 30.18 2.86 -9.23
CA THR A 62 31.04 4.00 -8.87
C THR A 62 32.04 3.68 -7.77
N GLY A 63 31.98 2.46 -7.20
CA GLY A 63 32.85 2.03 -6.09
C GLY A 63 32.53 2.70 -4.76
N GLN A 64 31.37 3.34 -4.62
CA GLN A 64 30.90 3.87 -3.34
C GLN A 64 30.52 2.75 -2.37
N GLU A 65 30.12 1.59 -2.89
CA GLU A 65 29.83 0.37 -2.15
C GLU A 65 30.53 -0.83 -2.81
N GLU A 66 30.98 -1.79 -2.01
CA GLU A 66 31.58 -3.03 -2.51
C GLU A 66 30.52 -4.04 -2.92
N TRP A 67 30.81 -4.82 -3.97
CA TRP A 67 29.93 -5.92 -4.38
C TRP A 67 29.90 -7.01 -3.30
N PRO A 68 28.71 -7.40 -2.79
CA PRO A 68 28.62 -8.45 -1.79
C PRO A 68 28.92 -9.82 -2.40
N LYS A 69 29.29 -10.78 -1.55
CA LYS A 69 29.38 -12.20 -1.95
C LYS A 69 28.00 -12.70 -2.38
N LEU A 70 27.85 -13.02 -3.66
CA LEU A 70 26.60 -13.54 -4.19
C LEU A 70 26.37 -14.96 -3.69
N SER A 71 25.36 -15.15 -2.84
CA SER A 71 24.89 -16.46 -2.41
C SER A 71 23.55 -16.76 -3.06
N THR A 72 23.36 -17.99 -3.56
CA THR A 72 22.08 -18.41 -4.16
C THR A 72 20.94 -18.24 -3.16
N THR A 73 21.14 -18.66 -1.90
CA THR A 73 20.15 -18.51 -0.83
C THR A 73 19.77 -17.05 -0.61
N GLY A 74 20.75 -16.15 -0.44
CA GLY A 74 20.48 -14.72 -0.22
C GLY A 74 19.74 -14.09 -1.40
N LEU A 75 20.14 -14.42 -2.64
CA LEU A 75 19.49 -13.93 -3.84
C LEU A 75 18.04 -14.43 -3.96
N THR A 76 17.80 -15.73 -3.71
CA THR A 76 16.46 -16.30 -3.75
C THR A 76 15.54 -15.65 -2.73
N PHE A 77 15.95 -15.53 -1.47
CA PHE A 77 15.10 -14.90 -0.44
C PHE A 77 14.89 -13.40 -0.69
N ALA A 78 15.88 -12.67 -1.22
CA ALA A 78 15.70 -11.28 -1.64
C ALA A 78 14.70 -11.15 -2.79
N CYS A 79 14.78 -12.03 -3.80
CA CYS A 79 13.80 -12.07 -4.89
C CYS A 79 12.40 -12.43 -4.39
N LEU A 80 12.27 -13.43 -3.50
CA LEU A 80 10.99 -13.80 -2.90
C LEU A 80 10.38 -12.64 -2.09
N ALA A 81 11.18 -11.88 -1.35
CA ALA A 81 10.73 -10.68 -0.66
C ALA A 81 10.20 -9.62 -1.65
N GLY A 82 10.90 -9.41 -2.78
CA GLY A 82 10.44 -8.53 -3.85
C GLY A 82 9.11 -8.98 -4.48
N VAL A 83 8.98 -10.27 -4.77
CA VAL A 83 7.73 -10.85 -5.28
C VAL A 83 6.59 -10.69 -4.28
N ALA A 84 6.83 -10.98 -3.00
CA ALA A 84 5.82 -10.81 -1.95
C ALA A 84 5.32 -9.35 -1.87
N GLY A 85 6.22 -8.37 -1.97
CA GLY A 85 5.87 -6.96 -2.03
C GLY A 85 5.03 -6.60 -3.26
N ALA A 86 5.43 -7.07 -4.45
CA ALA A 86 4.70 -6.80 -5.69
C ALA A 86 3.30 -7.44 -5.70
N VAL A 87 3.17 -8.67 -5.22
CA VAL A 87 1.88 -9.35 -5.04
C VAL A 87 1.01 -8.56 -4.06
N GLY A 88 1.56 -8.12 -2.92
CA GLY A 88 0.85 -7.28 -1.96
C GLY A 88 0.28 -6.01 -2.59
N ALA A 89 1.07 -5.28 -3.37
CA ALA A 89 0.63 -4.06 -4.05
C ALA A 89 -0.53 -4.32 -5.05
N ILE A 90 -0.45 -5.41 -5.82
CA ILE A 90 -1.53 -5.83 -6.74
C ILE A 90 -2.79 -6.21 -5.96
N CYS A 91 -2.66 -6.92 -4.84
CA CYS A 91 -3.77 -7.28 -3.96
C CYS A 91 -4.47 -6.03 -3.41
N VAL A 92 -3.77 -4.95 -3.08
CA VAL A 92 -4.40 -3.68 -2.63
C VAL A 92 -5.30 -3.08 -3.73
N VAL A 93 -4.84 -3.12 -4.99
CA VAL A 93 -5.63 -2.62 -6.13
C VAL A 93 -6.89 -3.45 -6.32
N PHE A 94 -6.76 -4.78 -6.29
CA PHE A 94 -7.91 -5.67 -6.43
C PHE A 94 -8.86 -5.60 -5.24
N ALA A 95 -8.36 -5.48 -4.01
CA ALA A 95 -9.19 -5.23 -2.82
C ALA A 95 -9.98 -3.93 -2.95
N SER A 96 -9.34 -2.87 -3.45
CA SER A 96 -9.99 -1.56 -3.69
C SER A 96 -11.05 -1.61 -4.79
N LYS A 97 -10.92 -2.53 -5.74
CA LYS A 97 -11.95 -2.78 -6.76
C LYS A 97 -13.09 -3.63 -6.17
N ALA A 98 -12.77 -4.73 -5.51
CA ALA A 98 -13.74 -5.62 -4.89
C ALA A 98 -14.62 -4.90 -3.86
N ALA A 99 -14.03 -4.04 -3.03
CA ALA A 99 -14.76 -3.21 -2.06
C ALA A 99 -15.79 -2.29 -2.73
N VAL A 100 -15.50 -1.79 -3.94
CA VAL A 100 -16.40 -0.90 -4.68
C VAL A 100 -17.52 -1.67 -5.33
N ASP A 101 -17.17 -2.82 -5.91
CA ASP A 101 -18.13 -3.71 -6.56
C ASP A 101 -19.11 -4.24 -5.51
N ALA A 102 -18.63 -4.60 -4.30
CA ALA A 102 -19.46 -4.99 -3.16
C ALA A 102 -20.37 -3.84 -2.68
N ALA A 103 -19.82 -2.64 -2.45
CA ALA A 103 -20.62 -1.48 -2.04
C ALA A 103 -21.73 -1.16 -3.04
N LYS A 104 -21.44 -1.25 -4.35
CA LYS A 104 -22.45 -1.05 -5.40
C LYS A 104 -23.53 -2.11 -5.41
N ALA A 105 -23.18 -3.38 -5.18
CA ALA A 105 -24.15 -4.48 -5.12
C ALA A 105 -25.13 -4.28 -3.96
N GLU A 106 -24.70 -3.67 -2.87
CA GLU A 106 -25.52 -3.34 -1.70
C GLU A 106 -26.20 -1.97 -1.79
N GLY A 107 -26.00 -1.21 -2.89
CA GLY A 107 -26.53 0.14 -3.04
C GLY A 107 -25.89 1.18 -2.10
N LEU A 108 -24.72 0.87 -1.53
CA LEU A 108 -23.98 1.71 -0.61
C LEU A 108 -22.99 2.62 -1.35
N ASN A 109 -22.53 3.66 -0.65
CA ASN A 109 -21.49 4.54 -1.16
C ASN A 109 -20.18 3.74 -1.37
N PRO A 110 -19.51 3.84 -2.54
CA PRO A 110 -18.22 3.20 -2.78
C PRO A 110 -17.11 3.52 -1.77
N ALA A 111 -17.24 4.59 -1.00
CA ALA A 111 -16.36 4.92 0.11
C ALA A 111 -16.50 3.92 1.26
N THR A 112 -17.71 3.42 1.54
CA THR A 112 -18.07 2.64 2.74
C THR A 112 -17.14 1.47 3.03
N PHE A 113 -16.69 0.72 2.02
CA PHE A 113 -15.76 -0.40 2.23
C PHE A 113 -14.30 -0.06 1.96
N ARG A 114 -14.01 0.98 1.17
CA ARG A 114 -12.62 1.39 0.91
C ARG A 114 -11.92 1.93 2.15
N VAL A 115 -12.67 2.56 3.04
CA VAL A 115 -12.18 3.13 4.30
C VAL A 115 -11.41 2.09 5.15
N TYR A 116 -11.76 0.81 5.03
CA TYR A 116 -11.17 -0.27 5.84
C TYR A 116 -9.89 -0.86 5.25
N ILE A 117 -9.60 -0.66 3.96
CA ILE A 117 -8.54 -1.40 3.25
C ILE A 117 -7.16 -1.06 3.82
N ALA A 118 -6.79 0.22 3.84
CA ALA A 118 -5.51 0.66 4.37
C ALA A 118 -5.35 0.29 5.86
N PRO A 119 -6.31 0.60 6.76
CA PRO A 119 -6.20 0.18 8.17
C PRO A 119 -6.02 -1.30 8.40
N LEU A 120 -6.77 -2.15 7.68
CA LEU A 120 -6.62 -3.59 7.85
C LEU A 120 -5.23 -4.05 7.41
N ILE A 121 -4.72 -3.56 6.27
CA ILE A 121 -3.39 -3.95 5.77
C ILE A 121 -2.30 -3.46 6.72
N PHE A 122 -2.29 -2.16 7.04
CA PHE A 122 -1.22 -1.55 7.84
C PHE A 122 -1.32 -1.89 9.33
N GLY A 123 -2.50 -2.30 9.81
CA GLY A 123 -2.68 -2.86 11.15
C GLY A 123 -2.28 -4.33 11.25
N LEU A 124 -2.59 -5.16 10.25
CA LEU A 124 -2.26 -6.59 10.26
C LEU A 124 -0.81 -6.87 9.88
N ALA A 125 -0.21 -6.08 9.00
CA ALA A 125 1.16 -6.34 8.51
C ALA A 125 2.20 -6.41 9.64
N PRO A 126 2.24 -5.47 10.62
CA PRO A 126 3.14 -5.59 11.77
C PRO A 126 2.90 -6.87 12.58
N VAL A 127 1.63 -7.26 12.78
CA VAL A 127 1.26 -8.46 13.55
C VAL A 127 1.75 -9.72 12.84
N ILE A 128 1.49 -9.84 11.54
CA ILE A 128 1.95 -10.98 10.72
C ILE A 128 3.47 -11.06 10.72
N ASN A 129 4.16 -9.92 10.51
CA ASN A 129 5.61 -9.87 10.55
C ASN A 129 6.16 -10.35 11.89
N THR A 130 5.57 -9.89 12.99
CA THR A 130 5.96 -10.27 14.34
C THR A 130 5.73 -11.75 14.63
N LEU A 131 4.58 -12.30 14.23
CA LEU A 131 4.27 -13.73 14.40
C LEU A 131 5.22 -14.61 13.59
N ILE A 132 5.49 -14.25 12.34
CA ILE A 132 6.47 -14.96 11.50
C ILE A 132 7.86 -14.87 12.14
N SER A 133 8.27 -13.69 12.63
CA SER A 133 9.57 -13.50 13.29
C SER A 133 9.70 -14.23 14.63
N THR A 134 8.59 -14.67 15.22
CA THR A 134 8.56 -15.50 16.44
C THR A 134 8.71 -17.00 16.15
N LEU A 135 8.43 -17.40 14.90
CA LEU A 135 8.40 -18.79 14.46
C LEU A 135 9.58 -19.12 13.55
N TRP A 136 10.06 -18.15 12.77
CA TRP A 136 11.05 -18.36 11.72
C TRP A 136 12.34 -17.61 12.05
N HIS A 137 13.37 -18.37 12.40
CA HIS A 137 14.69 -17.87 12.79
C HIS A 137 15.78 -18.42 11.84
N PRO A 138 15.84 -17.93 10.58
CA PRO A 138 16.80 -18.43 9.60
C PRO A 138 18.25 -18.22 10.06
N LYS A 139 19.07 -19.28 9.97
CA LYS A 139 20.51 -19.25 10.28
C LYS A 139 21.33 -19.34 8.98
N SER A 140 22.59 -18.91 9.04
CA SER A 140 23.50 -19.01 7.88
C SER A 140 23.67 -20.48 7.48
N GLY A 141 23.21 -20.84 6.27
CA GLY A 141 23.22 -22.22 5.76
C GLY A 141 21.98 -23.05 6.08
N GLU A 142 21.12 -22.59 6.99
CA GLU A 142 19.88 -23.28 7.40
C GLU A 142 18.69 -22.31 7.36
N PRO A 143 18.14 -22.04 6.17
CA PRO A 143 17.09 -21.06 5.99
C PRO A 143 15.73 -21.50 6.56
N PHE A 144 15.48 -22.79 6.77
CA PHE A 144 14.20 -23.33 7.25
C PHE A 144 14.26 -23.73 8.73
N HIS A 145 14.88 -22.89 9.55
CA HIS A 145 14.99 -23.10 10.98
C HIS A 145 13.79 -22.43 11.69
N PHE A 146 12.87 -23.27 12.17
CA PHE A 146 11.66 -22.83 12.86
C PHE A 146 11.73 -23.21 14.33
N GLU A 147 11.84 -22.21 15.20
CA GLU A 147 11.80 -22.37 16.65
C GLU A 147 10.76 -21.38 17.19
N PHE A 148 9.95 -21.82 18.14
CA PHE A 148 8.97 -20.93 18.78
C PHE A 148 9.61 -20.30 20.02
N GLU A 149 10.16 -19.11 19.86
CA GLU A 149 10.76 -18.37 20.95
C GLU A 149 9.73 -17.38 21.50
N MET A 150 9.03 -17.73 22.59
CA MET A 150 7.91 -16.94 23.09
C MET A 150 8.39 -15.54 23.54
N PRO A 151 8.04 -14.46 22.84
CA PRO A 151 8.55 -13.14 23.19
C PRO A 151 7.79 -12.67 24.43
N GLY A 152 8.48 -11.99 25.36
CA GLY A 152 7.88 -11.60 26.64
C GLY A 152 6.57 -10.81 26.49
N TRP A 153 5.75 -10.76 27.55
CA TRP A 153 4.38 -10.21 27.57
C TRP A 153 4.17 -8.85 26.86
N LYS A 154 5.23 -8.03 26.78
CA LYS A 154 5.28 -6.76 26.05
C LYS A 154 4.90 -6.90 24.56
N LEU A 155 5.19 -8.05 23.93
CA LEU A 155 4.87 -8.26 22.52
C LEU A 155 3.36 -8.37 22.29
N LEU A 156 2.68 -9.18 23.10
CA LEU A 156 1.23 -9.37 23.01
C LEU A 156 0.51 -8.05 23.28
N LEU A 157 0.96 -7.31 24.31
CA LEU A 157 0.43 -5.98 24.57
C LEU A 157 0.70 -5.01 23.40
N GLY A 158 1.91 -5.04 22.84
CA GLY A 158 2.28 -4.22 21.68
C GLY A 158 1.42 -4.49 20.44
N ILE A 159 1.16 -5.76 20.12
CA ILE A 159 0.27 -6.17 19.02
C ILE A 159 -1.14 -5.60 19.25
N LEU A 160 -1.69 -5.74 20.45
CA LEU A 160 -3.02 -5.24 20.78
C LEU A 160 -3.09 -3.71 20.68
N LEU A 161 -2.08 -3.00 21.23
CA LEU A 161 -2.02 -1.54 21.20
C LEU A 161 -1.82 -0.98 19.78
N VAL A 162 -0.98 -1.63 18.96
CA VAL A 162 -0.79 -1.23 17.56
C VAL A 162 -2.06 -1.47 16.75
N GLY A 163 -2.69 -2.63 16.91
CA GLY A 163 -3.96 -2.94 16.25
C GLY A 163 -5.06 -1.95 16.62
N ALA A 164 -5.24 -1.70 17.92
CA ALA A 164 -6.23 -0.74 18.41
C ALA A 164 -5.92 0.70 17.97
N GLY A 165 -4.65 1.13 18.07
CA GLY A 165 -4.22 2.47 17.67
C GLY A 165 -4.38 2.72 16.18
N ALA A 166 -3.94 1.79 15.33
CA ALA A 166 -4.07 1.91 13.88
C ALA A 166 -5.54 1.92 13.46
N PHE A 167 -6.37 1.06 14.06
CA PHE A 167 -7.82 1.07 13.84
C PHE A 167 -8.43 2.42 14.23
N LEU A 168 -8.18 2.91 15.45
CA LEU A 168 -8.76 4.17 15.93
C LEU A 168 -8.35 5.37 15.08
N VAL A 169 -7.08 5.47 14.70
CA VAL A 169 -6.57 6.58 13.88
C VAL A 169 -7.27 6.61 12.52
N LEU A 170 -7.35 5.45 11.87
CA LEU A 170 -7.87 5.38 10.51
C LEU A 170 -9.40 5.39 10.50
N PHE A 171 -10.05 4.75 11.47
CA PHE A 171 -11.51 4.84 11.65
C PHE A 171 -11.94 6.29 11.90
N SER A 172 -11.28 7.00 12.82
CA SER A 172 -11.60 8.42 13.10
C SER A 172 -11.38 9.32 11.89
N LYS A 173 -10.30 9.08 11.12
CA LYS A 173 -10.05 9.79 9.86
C LYS A 173 -11.21 9.61 8.88
N GLU A 174 -11.66 8.38 8.71
CA GLU A 174 -12.67 8.03 7.74
C GLU A 174 -14.09 8.46 8.18
N GLU A 175 -14.41 8.41 9.48
CA GLU A 175 -15.62 9.03 10.04
C GLU A 175 -15.65 10.54 9.75
N ALA A 176 -14.52 11.23 9.92
CA ALA A 176 -14.41 12.66 9.64
C ALA A 176 -14.53 12.98 8.13
N GLU A 177 -14.08 12.09 7.25
CA GLU A 177 -14.25 12.24 5.79
C GLU A 177 -15.69 11.92 5.34
N ALA A 178 -16.34 10.92 5.94
CA ALA A 178 -17.75 10.59 5.68
C ALA A 178 -18.70 11.71 6.11
N GLY A 179 -18.44 12.36 7.25
CA GLY A 179 -19.23 13.50 7.74
C GLY A 179 -19.13 14.77 6.90
N LYS A 180 -18.18 14.86 5.97
CA LYS A 180 -18.02 16.00 5.04
C LYS A 180 -18.76 15.83 3.72
N GLY A 181 -19.42 14.69 3.50
CA GLY A 181 -20.33 14.48 2.38
C GLY A 181 -21.61 15.31 2.57
N GLY A 182 -21.61 16.55 2.09
CA GLY A 182 -22.84 17.34 1.99
C GLY A 182 -23.93 16.62 1.18
N PRO A 183 -25.21 17.01 1.32
CA PRO A 183 -26.32 16.35 0.66
C PRO A 183 -26.09 16.28 -0.86
N PRO A 184 -26.60 15.23 -1.54
CA PRO A 184 -26.37 15.02 -2.97
C PRO A 184 -26.73 16.31 -3.72
N LYS A 185 -25.77 16.87 -4.46
CA LYS A 185 -26.05 17.99 -5.34
C LYS A 185 -27.15 17.51 -6.30
N PRO A 186 -28.29 18.21 -6.40
CA PRO A 186 -29.36 17.82 -7.31
C PRO A 186 -28.78 17.59 -8.69
N ALA A 187 -29.06 16.43 -9.27
CA ALA A 187 -28.65 16.12 -10.64
C ALA A 187 -29.11 17.28 -11.53
N ALA A 188 -28.17 17.88 -12.26
CA ALA A 188 -28.49 18.91 -13.23
C ALA A 188 -29.53 18.32 -14.21
N PRO A 189 -30.64 19.04 -14.49
CA PRO A 189 -31.66 18.53 -15.39
C PRO A 189 -31.03 18.15 -16.73
N ALA A 190 -31.34 16.94 -17.18
CA ALA A 190 -30.84 16.41 -18.44
C ALA A 190 -31.16 17.41 -19.56
N VAL A 191 -30.11 17.92 -20.22
CA VAL A 191 -30.25 18.68 -21.45
C VAL A 191 -30.82 17.71 -22.47
N VAL A 192 -32.10 17.89 -22.81
CA VAL A 192 -32.76 17.18 -23.90
C VAL A 192 -32.10 17.66 -25.19
N THR A 193 -31.19 16.87 -25.74
CA THR A 193 -30.67 17.11 -27.10
C THR A 193 -31.83 16.97 -28.08
N PRO A 194 -32.17 18.00 -28.88
CA PRO A 194 -33.19 17.86 -29.92
C PRO A 194 -32.79 16.76 -30.91
N ALA A 195 -33.74 15.89 -31.25
CA ALA A 195 -33.55 14.81 -32.22
C ALA A 195 -33.17 15.38 -33.60
N GLU A 196 -32.13 14.80 -34.19
CA GLU A 196 -31.69 15.10 -35.55
C GLU A 196 -32.78 14.68 -36.57
N PRO A 197 -33.17 15.51 -37.55
CA PRO A 197 -34.20 15.13 -38.51
C PRO A 197 -33.70 13.99 -39.41
N ALA A 198 -34.56 12.99 -39.62
CA ALA A 198 -34.27 11.86 -40.49
C ALA A 198 -33.93 12.30 -41.93
N PRO A 199 -33.01 11.60 -42.62
CA PRO A 199 -32.63 11.93 -43.98
C PRO A 199 -33.80 11.67 -44.94
N ASN A 200 -34.12 12.69 -45.74
CA ASN A 200 -35.11 12.57 -46.82
C ASN A 200 -34.58 11.64 -47.91
N THR A 201 -35.44 10.69 -48.32
CA THR A 201 -35.28 9.83 -49.51
C THR A 201 -35.18 10.63 -50.80
#